data_AF-A0AAU4D6R9-F1
#
_entry.id   AF-A0AAU4D6R9-F1
#
_cell.length_a   1.000
_cell.length_b   1.000
_cell.length_c   1.000
_cell.angle_alpha   90.00
_cell.angle_beta   90.00
_cell.angle_gamma   90.00
#
_symmetry.space_group_name_H-M   'P 1'
#
loop_
_entity.id
_entity.type
_entity.pdbx_description
1 polymer ?
#
loop_
_entity_poly.entity_id
_entity_poly.type
_entity_poly.pdbx_seq_one_letter_code
_entity_poly.pdbx_strand_id
1 'polypeptide(L)' 'MRPAHGLGDKGYGSRAIRTWLRRRGIGHTIPERADQVRNRLRRGSRSGRPPAFDKQL' A
#
# COMPACT_ATOMS: atom_id res chain seq x y z
N MET A 1 2.25 -5.18 23.95
CA MET A 1 1.85 -6.00 22.77
C MET A 1 2.27 -5.26 21.50
N ARG A 2 2.96 -5.92 20.56
CA ARG A 2 3.34 -5.31 19.27
C ARG A 2 2.32 -5.81 18.22
N PRO A 3 1.59 -4.92 17.53
CA PRO A 3 0.58 -5.36 16.59
C PRO A 3 1.25 -6.14 15.44
N ALA A 4 0.78 -7.35 15.20
CA ALA A 4 1.29 -8.23 14.15
C ALA A 4 0.86 -7.74 12.75
N HIS A 5 -0.30 -7.09 12.66
CA HIS A 5 -0.88 -6.61 11.41
C HIS A 5 -1.67 -5.32 11.60
N GLY A 6 -1.50 -4.35 10.71
CA GLY A 6 -2.19 -3.06 10.75
C GLY A 6 -3.06 -2.83 9.52
N LEU A 7 -4.32 -2.47 9.75
CA LEU A 7 -5.24 -1.93 8.74
C LEU A 7 -5.08 -0.41 8.73
N GLY A 8 -4.50 0.13 7.66
CA GLY A 8 -4.25 1.56 7.52
C GLY A 8 -5.28 2.23 6.63
N ASP A 9 -5.72 3.43 6.99
CA ASP A 9 -6.56 4.25 6.12
C ASP A 9 -5.85 4.59 4.79
N LYS A 10 -6.63 4.90 3.74
CA LYS A 10 -6.15 5.30 2.41
C LYS A 10 -5.11 6.42 2.43
N GLY A 11 -5.13 7.29 3.45
CA GLY A 11 -4.13 8.35 3.67
C GLY A 11 -2.72 7.83 3.96
N TYR A 12 -2.59 6.60 4.46
CA TYR A 12 -1.32 5.98 4.83
C TYR A 12 -0.67 5.19 3.69
N GLY A 13 -1.19 5.29 2.46
CA GLY A 13 -0.73 4.53 1.30
C GLY A 13 0.61 4.97 0.69
N SER A 14 1.29 5.98 1.26
CA SER A 14 2.52 6.55 0.69
C SER A 14 3.70 5.57 0.72
N ARG A 15 4.66 5.77 -0.20
CA ARG A 15 5.87 4.93 -0.28
C ARG A 15 6.70 5.01 1.00
N ALA A 16 6.77 6.18 1.64
CA ALA A 16 7.49 6.38 2.89
C ALA A 16 6.89 5.54 4.03
N ILE A 17 5.56 5.54 4.17
CA ILE A 17 4.86 4.78 5.21
C ILE A 17 4.99 3.28 4.99
N ARG A 18 4.79 2.80 3.75
CA ARG A 18 5.02 1.38 3.41
C ARG A 18 6.46 0.94 3.67
N THR A 19 7.44 1.81 3.39
CA THR A 19 8.85 1.52 3.67
C THR A 19 9.12 1.43 5.18
N TRP A 20 8.54 2.34 5.96
CA TRP A 20 8.65 2.32 7.42
C TRP A 20 8.05 1.05 8.04
N LEU A 21 6.86 0.64 7.58
CA LEU A 21 6.19 -0.58 8.04
C LEU A 21 7.00 -1.85 7.67
N ARG A 22 7.51 -1.93 6.44
CA ARG A 22 8.38 -3.03 5.99
C ARG A 22 9.67 -3.13 6.81
N ARG A 23 10.33 -1.99 7.08
CA ARG A 23 11.55 -1.95 7.92
C ARG A 23 11.29 -2.45 9.34
N ARG A 24 10.07 -2.29 9.84
CA ARG A 24 9.65 -2.76 11.16
C ARG A 24 9.08 -4.18 11.18
N GLY A 25 8.98 -4.84 10.02
CA GLY A 25 8.39 -6.17 9.90
C GLY A 25 6.90 -6.19 10.25
N ILE A 26 6.19 -5.08 10.07
CA ILE A 26 4.76 -4.99 10.37
C ILE A 26 3.98 -5.36 9.10
N GLY A 27 3.17 -6.43 9.18
CA GLY A 27 2.21 -6.76 8.14
C GLY A 27 1.22 -5.60 7.98
N HIS A 28 1.01 -5.13 6.76
CA HIS A 28 0.14 -3.97 6.53
C HIS A 28 -0.79 -4.15 5.33
N THR A 29 -2.08 -3.97 5.58
CA THR A 29 -3.11 -3.89 4.53
C THR A 29 -3.52 -2.43 4.40
N ILE A 30 -3.06 -1.77 3.34
CA ILE A 30 -3.37 -0.36 3.07
C ILE A 30 -3.95 -0.27 1.65
N PRO A 31 -5.25 0.05 1.52
CA PRO A 31 -5.90 0.15 0.23
C PRO A 31 -5.26 1.28 -0.58
N GLU A 32 -5.07 1.02 -1.87
CA GLU A 32 -4.55 2.02 -2.78
C GLU A 32 -5.60 3.12 -3.00
N ARG A 33 -5.17 4.38 -3.02
CA ARG A 33 -6.10 5.47 -3.28
C ARG A 33 -6.66 5.36 -4.71
N ALA A 34 -7.96 5.62 -4.89
CA ALA A 34 -8.62 5.51 -6.20
C ALA A 34 -7.98 6.40 -7.29
N ASP A 35 -7.45 7.57 -6.92
CA ASP A 35 -6.64 8.43 -7.78
C ASP A 35 -5.32 7.76 -8.20
N GLN A 36 -4.63 7.07 -7.29
CA GLN A 36 -3.42 6.30 -7.61
C GLN A 36 -3.72 5.14 -8.57
N VAL A 37 -4.82 4.41 -8.34
CA VAL A 37 -5.28 3.36 -9.25
C VAL A 37 -5.58 3.94 -10.63
N ARG A 38 -6.33 5.05 -10.72
CA ARG A 38 -6.62 5.73 -12.00
C ARG A 38 -5.37 6.25 -12.68
N ASN A 39 -4.43 6.81 -11.93
CA ASN A 39 -3.19 7.35 -12.48
C ASN A 39 -2.26 6.22 -12.97
N ARG A 40 -2.22 5.08 -12.27
CA ARG A 40 -1.57 3.85 -12.72
C ARG A 40 -2.19 3.35 -14.02
N LEU A 41 -3.51 3.21 -14.06
CA LEU A 41 -4.24 2.80 -15.26
C LEU A 41 -3.97 3.74 -16.44
N ARG A 42 -3.98 5.05 -16.20
CA ARG A 42 -3.64 6.08 -17.20
C ARG A 42 -2.19 5.96 -17.70
N ARG A 43 -1.25 5.60 -16.82
CA ARG A 43 0.17 5.44 -17.16
C ARG A 43 0.50 4.08 -17.82
N GLY A 44 -0.42 3.10 -17.76
CA GLY A 44 -0.27 1.81 -18.42
C GLY A 44 1.03 1.09 -18.06
N SER A 45 1.72 0.52 -19.05
CA SER A 45 2.99 -0.20 -18.88
C SER A 45 4.13 0.67 -18.30
N ARG A 46 4.04 2.01 -18.40
CA ARG A 46 5.01 2.94 -17.81
C ARG A 46 4.85 3.10 -16.29
N SER A 47 3.81 2.52 -15.70
CA SER A 47 3.50 2.69 -14.27
C SER A 47 4.19 1.68 -13.33
N GLY A 48 4.94 0.72 -13.88
CA GLY A 48 5.62 -0.31 -13.09
C GLY A 48 4.66 -1.31 -12.43
N ARG A 49 5.22 -2.25 -11.66
CA ARG A 49 4.44 -3.31 -11.01
C ARG A 49 3.58 -2.74 -9.86
N PRO A 50 2.26 -3.04 -9.81
CA PRO A 50 1.42 -2.58 -8.71
C PRO A 50 1.91 -3.15 -7.37
N PRO A 51 1.75 -2.42 -6.25
CA PRO A 51 2.03 -2.96 -4.93
C PRO A 51 1.10 -4.15 -4.65
N ALA A 52 1.67 -5.25 -4.13
CA ALA A 52 0.88 -6.37 -3.64
C ALA A 52 -0.04 -5.85 -2.52
N PHE A 53 -1.33 -5.84 -2.81
CA PHE A 53 -2.40 -5.52 -1.88
C PHE A 53 -3.21 -6.78 -1.69
N ASP A 54 -3.10 -7.38 -0.49
CA ASP A 54 -4.03 -8.42 -0.07
C ASP A 54 -5.31 -7.77 0.41
N LYS A 55 -6.40 -8.08 -0.28
CA LYS A 55 -7.74 -7.55 -0.03
C LYS A 55 -8.50 -8.37 1.04
N GLN A 56 -7.86 -9.43 1.55
CA GLN A 56 -8.47 -10.48 2.37
C GLN A 56 -7.99 -10.48 3.84
N LEU A 57 -7.44 -9.34 4.30
CA LEU A 57 -7.06 -9.09 5.70
C LEU A 57 -7.84 -7.90 6.24
#